data_AF-A0A0A6P3Q3-F1
#
_entry.id   AF-A0A0A6P3Q3-F1
#
_cell.length_a   1.000
_cell.length_b   1.000
_cell.length_c   1.000
_cell.angle_alpha   90.00
_cell.angle_beta   90.00
_cell.angle_gamma   90.00
#
_symmetry.space_group_name_H-M   'P 1'
#
loop_
_entity.id
_entity.type
_entity.pdbx_description
1 polymer ?
#
loop_
_entity_poly.entity_id
_entity_poly.type
_entity_poly.pdbx_seq_one_letter_code
_entity_poly.pdbx_strand_id
1 'polypeptide(L)'
;MKTTTLSITLLFAFTSSHAIDIPAVHPNIVEINGRLVFAKPVKTKYTLKQLVGNPISTNTGIQFNFGKLKGKLYYGFINPKDGHYPQPVFYKRASDIKKGLAHIDILNNLGGKYDMIAWKKTGQGTLGYRVVNKKGTILYDGKLAFTGKGAFQVNAASIIEGPFINLAENGHFHNTFRVSFETLKKTTATLVVRKTSKKHLTPATHHEFTLTGLLPDTEYSYTVKTDSGKHHYSESYTLKTAPAPGRRKPFIFAYASDSRSAQGGGERNIQGTNAYMMKKIGALVRFKGAAFMQFTGDMINGYLNSIEQTKVEYRNWKRAIEPFAHYMPIIPAMGNHEALTHKFKGGISVDRFPYETESAEAIFANQFVNPTNGPQSEDGAEYDPNPNQQDFPSYKENVFYYIYDNVAMIVLNSDYWYAPSLKYYPETGGNLHGYLMDKQLEWLETTVTALDADDNIDFIFVTHHTPVFPNGGHVKDDMWYRGDNAPRAVVKHSAIKPVPTLRRDLRATIKDCPYMDRDDSRRGNPLWLPLT
;
A
#
# COMPACT_ATOMS: atom_id res chain seq x y z
N MET A 1 38.77 57.82 1.73
CA MET A 1 39.42 56.49 1.81
C MET A 1 38.98 55.83 3.12
N LYS A 2 38.11 54.82 3.05
CA LYS A 2 37.76 53.95 4.18
C LYS A 2 38.14 52.53 3.78
N THR A 3 39.14 51.98 4.45
CA THR A 3 39.65 50.63 4.27
C THR A 3 38.64 49.63 4.84
N THR A 4 38.19 48.71 4.00
CA THR A 4 37.27 47.62 4.38
C THR A 4 38.10 46.34 4.43
N THR A 5 38.23 45.76 5.61
CA THR A 5 38.96 44.49 5.82
C THR A 5 37.99 43.34 5.56
N LEU A 6 38.21 42.59 4.48
CA LEU A 6 37.43 41.41 4.13
C LEU A 6 38.04 40.18 4.83
N SER A 7 37.36 39.62 5.83
CA SER A 7 37.73 38.32 6.41
C SER A 7 37.05 37.21 5.63
N ILE A 8 37.85 36.36 5.00
CA ILE A 8 37.41 35.14 4.31
C ILE A 8 37.38 34.01 5.33
N THR A 9 36.18 33.63 5.78
CA THR A 9 35.99 32.44 6.60
C THR A 9 35.89 31.21 5.70
N LEU A 10 36.94 30.38 5.69
CA LEU A 10 36.98 29.11 4.99
C LEU A 10 36.07 28.10 5.73
N LEU A 11 34.88 27.83 5.21
CA LEU A 11 33.98 26.81 5.76
C LEU A 11 34.46 25.43 5.30
N PHE A 12 35.13 24.68 6.19
CA PHE A 12 35.34 23.24 6.00
C PHE A 12 33.99 22.53 6.18
N ALA A 13 33.44 21.98 5.09
CA ALA A 13 32.30 21.08 5.14
C ALA A 13 32.75 19.74 5.73
N PHE A 14 32.65 19.58 7.05
CA PHE A 14 32.65 18.26 7.67
C PHE A 14 31.37 17.54 7.24
N THR A 15 31.51 16.49 6.44
CA THR A 15 30.44 15.50 6.27
C THR A 15 30.33 14.73 7.58
N SER A 16 29.51 15.22 8.51
CA SER A 16 29.08 14.43 9.66
C SER A 16 28.23 13.29 9.13
N SER A 17 28.81 12.08 9.04
CA SER A 17 28.03 10.85 8.97
C SER A 17 27.13 10.85 10.20
N HIS A 18 25.86 11.14 10.01
CA HIS A 18 24.89 11.04 11.11
C HIS A 18 24.88 9.58 11.56
N ALA A 19 25.04 9.36 12.86
CA ALA A 19 24.88 8.05 13.45
C ALA A 19 23.46 7.54 13.14
N ILE A 20 23.36 6.26 12.78
CA ILE A 20 22.09 5.59 12.61
C ILE A 20 21.56 5.35 14.03
N ASP A 21 20.41 5.94 14.35
CA ASP A 21 19.75 5.68 15.62
C ASP A 21 19.22 4.25 15.61
N ILE A 22 19.83 3.38 16.42
CA ILE A 22 19.48 1.96 16.54
C ILE A 22 18.53 1.84 17.73
N PRO A 23 17.27 1.43 17.51
CA PRO A 23 16.31 1.23 18.61
C PRO A 23 16.84 0.24 19.66
N ALA A 24 16.58 0.49 20.94
CA ALA A 24 17.13 -0.29 22.05
C ALA A 24 16.58 -1.72 22.11
N VAL A 25 15.49 -1.99 21.41
CA VAL A 25 14.96 -3.34 21.17
C VAL A 25 15.92 -4.23 20.37
N HIS A 26 16.96 -3.66 19.75
CA HIS A 26 18.01 -4.34 18.99
C HIS A 26 19.41 -4.24 19.65
N PRO A 27 19.62 -4.83 20.85
CA PRO A 27 20.82 -4.60 21.66
C PRO A 27 22.14 -5.09 21.03
N ASN A 28 22.07 -6.01 20.07
CA ASN A 28 23.24 -6.61 19.40
C ASN A 28 23.52 -6.03 18.01
N ILE A 29 22.70 -5.08 17.56
CA ILE A 29 22.98 -4.38 16.31
C ILE A 29 23.82 -3.16 16.67
N VAL A 30 25.00 -3.05 16.05
CA VAL A 30 25.94 -1.96 16.29
C VAL A 30 26.28 -1.26 14.99
N GLU A 31 26.60 0.02 15.07
CA GLU A 31 27.12 0.81 13.97
C GLU A 31 28.65 0.89 14.06
N ILE A 32 29.34 0.61 12.95
CA ILE A 32 30.77 0.90 12.78
C ILE A 32 30.93 1.73 11.50
N ASN A 33 31.46 2.96 11.66
CA ASN A 33 31.74 3.90 10.56
C ASN A 33 30.51 4.24 9.68
N GLY A 34 29.38 4.63 10.25
CA GLY A 34 28.19 5.00 9.44
C GLY A 34 27.41 3.80 8.91
N ARG A 35 27.74 2.57 9.32
CA ARG A 35 27.15 1.34 8.78
C ARG A 35 26.85 0.34 9.89
N LEU A 36 25.66 -0.23 9.85
CA LEU A 36 25.32 -1.37 10.71
C LEU A 36 26.26 -2.54 10.39
N VAL A 37 26.89 -3.11 11.40
CA VAL A 37 27.82 -4.22 11.24
C VAL A 37 27.07 -5.43 10.70
N PHE A 38 27.70 -6.13 9.75
CA PHE A 38 27.11 -7.21 8.95
C PHE A 38 26.05 -6.81 7.94
N ALA A 39 25.60 -5.55 7.85
CA ALA A 39 24.56 -5.18 6.88
C ALA A 39 24.98 -5.43 5.42
N LYS A 40 24.06 -5.99 4.64
CA LYS A 40 24.16 -6.14 3.19
C LYS A 40 23.80 -4.81 2.52
N PRO A 41 24.47 -4.45 1.41
CA PRO A 41 24.10 -3.27 0.64
C PRO A 41 22.62 -3.29 0.22
N VAL A 42 21.98 -2.12 0.30
CA VAL A 42 20.64 -1.89 -0.27
C VAL A 42 20.69 -2.16 -1.77
N LYS A 43 19.83 -3.05 -2.25
CA LYS A 43 19.76 -3.40 -3.68
C LYS A 43 18.46 -2.86 -4.27
N THR A 44 18.52 -1.63 -4.77
CA THR A 44 17.40 -1.01 -5.50
C THR A 44 17.46 -1.41 -6.97
N LYS A 45 16.47 -2.18 -7.44
CA LYS A 45 16.40 -2.61 -8.85
C LYS A 45 15.79 -1.52 -9.72
N TYR A 46 14.69 -0.93 -9.26
CA TYR A 46 14.01 0.20 -9.89
C TYR A 46 13.53 1.19 -8.84
N THR A 47 13.31 2.43 -9.26
CA THR A 47 12.64 3.46 -8.45
C THR A 47 11.41 3.97 -9.18
N LEU A 48 10.45 4.52 -8.44
CA LEU A 48 9.29 5.18 -9.04
C LEU A 48 9.71 6.33 -9.95
N LYS A 49 10.64 7.18 -9.50
CA LYS A 49 11.18 8.28 -10.31
C LYS A 49 11.74 7.80 -11.66
N GLN A 50 12.44 6.66 -11.66
CA GLN A 50 12.95 6.06 -12.89
C GLN A 50 11.82 5.57 -13.79
N LEU A 51 10.81 4.86 -13.25
CA LEU A 51 9.76 4.20 -14.03
C LEU A 51 8.63 5.14 -14.47
N VAL A 52 8.39 6.24 -13.76
CA VAL A 52 7.58 7.38 -14.22
C VAL A 52 8.25 8.06 -15.43
N GLY A 53 9.58 7.94 -15.54
CA GLY A 53 10.32 8.25 -16.76
C GLY A 53 10.49 9.73 -17.06
N ASN A 54 10.39 10.62 -16.06
CA ASN A 54 10.62 12.08 -16.19
C ASN A 54 10.18 12.66 -17.56
N PRO A 55 8.87 12.62 -17.87
CA PRO A 55 8.38 12.94 -19.20
C PRO A 55 8.66 14.40 -19.56
N ILE A 56 9.01 14.64 -20.83
CA ILE A 56 9.25 15.97 -21.39
C ILE A 56 8.46 16.19 -22.69
N SER A 57 8.06 17.44 -22.88
CA SER A 57 7.31 17.96 -24.03
C SER A 57 8.13 17.91 -25.32
N THR A 58 7.49 17.64 -26.47
CA THR A 58 8.13 17.70 -27.80
C THR A 58 7.15 18.21 -28.85
N ASN A 59 7.64 18.48 -30.07
CA ASN A 59 6.80 18.94 -31.17
C ASN A 59 5.84 17.90 -31.74
N THR A 60 6.04 16.61 -31.45
CA THR A 60 5.21 15.52 -32.01
C THR A 60 4.59 14.63 -30.94
N GLY A 61 4.98 14.78 -29.67
CA GLY A 61 4.39 14.05 -28.56
C GLY A 61 5.20 14.20 -27.28
N ILE A 62 5.50 13.09 -26.59
CA ILE A 62 6.13 13.09 -25.27
C ILE A 62 7.33 12.14 -25.24
N GLN A 63 8.47 12.63 -24.77
CA GLN A 63 9.68 11.82 -24.58
C GLN A 63 9.85 11.45 -23.10
N PHE A 64 10.20 10.21 -22.84
CA PHE A 64 10.50 9.66 -21.52
C PHE A 64 11.98 9.34 -21.39
N ASN A 65 12.50 9.46 -20.17
CA ASN A 65 13.85 9.08 -19.76
C ASN A 65 13.80 8.14 -18.54
N PHE A 66 14.05 6.86 -18.80
CA PHE A 66 14.11 5.78 -17.82
C PHE A 66 15.54 5.46 -17.35
N GLY A 67 16.48 6.39 -17.51
CA GLY A 67 17.87 6.28 -17.08
C GLY A 67 18.68 5.27 -17.90
N LYS A 68 19.18 4.20 -17.28
CA LYS A 68 19.95 3.15 -17.99
C LYS A 68 19.09 2.01 -18.55
N LEU A 69 17.76 2.10 -18.39
CA LEU A 69 16.84 1.05 -18.81
C LEU A 69 16.90 0.84 -20.34
N LYS A 70 16.73 -0.41 -20.75
CA LYS A 70 16.53 -0.79 -22.16
C LYS A 70 15.33 -1.74 -22.25
N GLY A 71 14.55 -1.62 -23.32
CA GLY A 71 13.33 -2.40 -23.48
C GLY A 71 12.32 -1.71 -24.39
N LYS A 72 11.04 -1.80 -24.07
CA LYS A 72 9.93 -1.22 -24.83
C LYS A 72 9.00 -0.41 -23.94
N LEU A 73 8.48 0.67 -24.50
CA LEU A 73 7.39 1.47 -23.95
C LEU A 73 6.16 1.23 -24.81
N TYR A 74 5.21 0.46 -24.28
CA TYR A 74 3.88 0.36 -24.89
C TYR A 74 3.06 1.57 -24.43
N TYR A 75 2.23 2.10 -25.32
CA TYR A 75 1.48 3.31 -25.04
C TYR A 75 0.16 3.33 -25.80
N GLY A 76 -0.78 4.12 -25.30
CA GLY A 76 -2.09 4.31 -25.89
C GLY A 76 -2.86 5.39 -25.14
N PHE A 77 -4.09 5.65 -25.55
CA PHE A 77 -4.96 6.56 -24.82
C PHE A 77 -5.78 5.81 -23.77
N ILE A 78 -6.08 6.51 -22.69
CA ILE A 78 -7.18 6.19 -21.79
C ILE A 78 -8.32 7.11 -22.21
N ASN A 79 -9.45 6.54 -22.63
CA ASN A 79 -10.64 7.31 -22.97
C ASN A 79 -11.63 7.25 -21.80
N PRO A 80 -11.82 8.34 -21.04
CA PRO A 80 -12.79 8.37 -19.94
C PRO A 80 -14.25 8.13 -20.38
N LYS A 81 -14.53 8.19 -21.68
CA LYS A 81 -15.86 7.95 -22.25
C LYS A 81 -16.13 6.48 -22.62
N ASP A 82 -15.14 5.58 -22.50
CA ASP A 82 -15.30 4.15 -22.83
C ASP A 82 -16.10 3.37 -21.77
N GLY A 83 -16.58 4.04 -20.71
CA GLY A 83 -17.42 3.46 -19.66
C GLY A 83 -16.90 3.80 -18.27
N HIS A 84 -17.33 3.02 -17.27
CA HIS A 84 -17.00 3.26 -15.86
C HIS A 84 -15.55 2.87 -15.50
N TYR A 85 -14.92 1.98 -16.27
CA TYR A 85 -13.61 1.43 -15.90
C TYR A 85 -12.58 1.58 -17.03
N PRO A 86 -12.34 2.81 -17.51
CA PRO A 86 -11.53 3.05 -18.72
C PRO A 86 -10.11 2.50 -18.53
N GLN A 87 -9.67 1.68 -19.48
CA GLN A 87 -8.32 1.12 -19.53
C GLN A 87 -7.51 1.74 -20.68
N PRO A 88 -6.17 1.73 -20.61
CA PRO A 88 -5.34 2.07 -21.75
C PRO A 88 -5.63 1.14 -22.94
N VAL A 89 -5.97 1.73 -24.09
CA VAL A 89 -6.02 1.00 -25.37
C VAL A 89 -4.68 1.16 -26.06
N PHE A 90 -3.81 0.16 -25.90
CA PHE A 90 -2.46 0.22 -26.43
C PHE A 90 -2.44 0.23 -27.96
N TYR A 91 -1.64 1.14 -28.51
CA TYR A 91 -1.38 1.22 -29.94
C TYR A 91 -0.59 0.01 -30.42
N LYS A 92 -0.83 -0.38 -31.68
CA LYS A 92 -0.21 -1.56 -32.32
C LYS A 92 1.33 -1.53 -32.38
N ARG A 93 1.96 -0.38 -32.20
CA ARG A 93 3.42 -0.21 -32.15
C ARG A 93 3.85 0.27 -30.77
N ALA A 94 4.93 -0.30 -30.25
CA ALA A 94 5.63 0.20 -29.08
C ALA A 94 6.79 1.12 -29.50
N SER A 95 7.24 1.97 -28.57
CA SER A 95 8.48 2.74 -28.69
C SER A 95 9.64 1.96 -28.07
N ASP A 96 10.80 1.93 -28.73
CA ASP A 96 11.97 1.28 -28.14
C ASP A 96 12.62 2.19 -27.09
N ILE A 97 12.93 1.63 -25.92
CA ILE A 97 13.73 2.32 -24.90
C ILE A 97 15.21 2.10 -25.23
N LYS A 98 15.84 3.10 -25.85
CA LYS A 98 17.25 3.10 -26.26
C LYS A 98 18.02 4.13 -25.45
N LYS A 99 19.09 3.67 -24.77
CA LYS A 99 19.87 4.51 -23.83
C LYS A 99 18.97 5.24 -22.80
N GLY A 100 17.93 4.55 -22.31
CA GLY A 100 16.94 5.11 -21.40
C GLY A 100 15.81 5.92 -22.04
N LEU A 101 15.97 6.37 -23.28
CA LEU A 101 15.01 7.26 -23.92
C LEU A 101 13.99 6.48 -24.74
N ALA A 102 12.73 6.88 -24.65
CA ALA A 102 11.67 6.45 -25.56
C ALA A 102 10.76 7.63 -25.89
N HIS A 103 10.32 7.71 -27.14
CA HIS A 103 9.44 8.77 -27.63
C HIS A 103 8.07 8.22 -28.00
N ILE A 104 7.01 8.84 -27.48
CA ILE A 104 5.64 8.62 -27.92
C ILE A 104 5.30 9.72 -28.92
N ASP A 105 5.24 9.37 -30.21
CA ASP A 105 4.85 10.29 -31.27
C ASP A 105 3.32 10.28 -31.43
N ILE A 106 2.66 11.22 -30.76
CA ILE A 106 1.21 11.38 -30.74
C ILE A 106 0.72 11.90 -32.09
N LEU A 107 1.40 12.90 -32.64
CA LEU A 107 1.02 13.60 -33.87
C LEU A 107 0.82 12.63 -35.03
N ASN A 108 1.80 11.75 -35.23
CA ASN A 108 1.88 10.90 -36.41
C ASN A 108 1.24 9.52 -36.19
N ASN A 109 1.24 8.98 -34.97
CA ASN A 109 0.75 7.62 -34.72
C ASN A 109 -0.64 7.54 -34.10
N LEU A 110 -1.05 8.54 -33.34
CA LEU A 110 -2.29 8.50 -32.55
C LEU A 110 -3.37 9.44 -33.10
N GLY A 111 -3.25 9.86 -34.36
CA GLY A 111 -4.24 10.69 -35.04
C GLY A 111 -5.21 9.91 -35.94
N GLY A 112 -6.22 10.62 -36.49
CA GLY A 112 -7.14 10.06 -37.49
C GLY A 112 -8.00 8.95 -36.87
N LYS A 113 -8.03 7.75 -37.49
CA LYS A 113 -8.78 6.61 -36.93
C LYS A 113 -8.27 6.10 -35.58
N TYR A 114 -7.07 6.53 -35.15
CA TYR A 114 -6.50 6.21 -33.84
C TYR A 114 -6.72 7.32 -32.80
N ASP A 115 -7.36 8.42 -33.18
CA ASP A 115 -7.76 9.49 -32.26
C ASP A 115 -9.08 9.12 -31.55
N MET A 116 -9.02 8.15 -30.65
CA MET A 116 -10.20 7.68 -29.91
C MET A 116 -10.67 8.63 -28.80
N ILE A 117 -9.89 9.68 -28.50
CA ILE A 117 -10.20 10.68 -27.47
C ILE A 117 -10.52 12.07 -28.04
N ALA A 118 -10.57 12.20 -29.37
CA ALA A 118 -10.73 13.45 -30.09
C ALA A 118 -9.70 14.53 -29.73
N TRP A 119 -8.45 14.16 -29.44
CA TRP A 119 -7.40 15.10 -29.06
C TRP A 119 -7.09 16.10 -30.18
N LYS A 120 -7.30 15.76 -31.46
CA LYS A 120 -7.16 16.73 -32.55
C LYS A 120 -8.14 17.88 -32.42
N LYS A 121 -9.33 17.62 -31.87
CA LYS A 121 -10.35 18.64 -31.61
C LYS A 121 -10.11 19.34 -30.29
N THR A 122 -9.85 18.61 -29.22
CA THR A 122 -9.78 19.15 -27.85
C THR A 122 -8.40 19.72 -27.49
N GLY A 123 -7.34 19.23 -28.14
CA GLY A 123 -5.96 19.57 -27.80
C GLY A 123 -5.53 19.03 -26.44
N GLN A 124 -6.14 17.95 -25.94
CA GLN A 124 -5.81 17.36 -24.65
C GLN A 124 -6.12 15.86 -24.63
N GLY A 125 -5.47 15.13 -23.73
CA GLY A 125 -5.71 13.71 -23.55
C GLY A 125 -4.95 13.09 -22.39
N THR A 126 -5.26 11.83 -22.10
CA THR A 126 -4.54 11.02 -21.11
C THR A 126 -3.93 9.80 -21.80
N LEU A 127 -2.62 9.67 -21.67
CA LEU A 127 -1.86 8.49 -22.08
C LEU A 127 -1.87 7.47 -20.96
N GLY A 128 -2.05 6.20 -21.33
CA GLY A 128 -1.61 5.06 -20.53
C GLY A 128 -0.36 4.47 -21.16
N TYR A 129 0.63 4.10 -20.34
CA TYR A 129 1.88 3.50 -20.82
C TYR A 129 2.34 2.35 -19.94
N ARG A 130 3.08 1.43 -20.56
CA ARG A 130 3.63 0.23 -19.94
C ARG A 130 5.11 0.11 -20.26
N VAL A 131 5.93 0.05 -19.22
CA VAL A 131 7.38 -0.08 -19.31
C VAL A 131 7.74 -1.56 -19.24
N VAL A 132 8.44 -2.07 -20.26
CA VAL A 132 8.85 -3.47 -20.36
C VAL A 132 10.35 -3.54 -20.60
N ASN A 133 11.06 -4.41 -19.89
CA ASN A 133 12.51 -4.58 -20.09
C ASN A 133 12.83 -5.42 -21.34
N LYS A 134 14.11 -5.55 -21.69
CA LYS A 134 14.57 -6.39 -22.82
C LYS A 134 14.14 -7.87 -22.77
N LYS A 135 13.85 -8.41 -21.58
CA LYS A 135 13.42 -9.79 -21.39
C LYS A 135 11.90 -9.97 -21.51
N GLY A 136 11.16 -8.89 -21.81
CA GLY A 136 9.70 -8.93 -21.84
C GLY A 136 9.03 -8.83 -20.46
N THR A 137 9.79 -8.63 -19.38
CA THR A 137 9.21 -8.43 -18.04
C THR A 137 8.55 -7.06 -17.96
N ILE A 138 7.28 -7.04 -17.56
CA ILE A 138 6.55 -5.79 -17.28
C ILE A 138 7.09 -5.20 -15.98
N LEU A 139 7.49 -3.94 -16.04
CA LEU A 139 8.10 -3.23 -14.93
C LEU A 139 7.11 -2.31 -14.21
N TYR A 140 6.26 -1.64 -14.99
CA TYR A 140 5.46 -0.52 -14.52
C TYR A 140 4.34 -0.20 -15.51
N ASP A 141 3.17 0.14 -14.96
CA ASP A 141 2.06 0.75 -15.70
C ASP A 141 1.80 2.15 -15.15
N GLY A 142 1.72 3.15 -16.04
CA GLY A 142 1.52 4.55 -15.68
C GLY A 142 0.46 5.24 -16.52
N LYS A 143 -0.02 6.38 -16.00
CA LYS A 143 -0.85 7.33 -16.73
C LYS A 143 -0.22 8.72 -16.74
N LEU A 144 -0.50 9.52 -17.77
CA LEU A 144 0.00 10.88 -17.91
C LEU A 144 -0.94 11.71 -18.80
N ALA A 145 -1.35 12.90 -18.34
CA ALA A 145 -2.10 13.82 -19.18
C ALA A 145 -1.19 14.72 -20.02
N PHE A 146 -1.69 15.16 -21.17
CA PHE A 146 -1.01 16.08 -22.06
C PHE A 146 -1.98 17.12 -22.62
N THR A 147 -1.42 18.22 -23.13
CA THR A 147 -2.13 19.21 -23.94
C THR A 147 -1.36 19.50 -25.23
N GLY A 148 -2.02 20.11 -26.21
CA GLY A 148 -1.46 20.46 -27.52
C GLY A 148 -2.09 19.71 -28.70
N LYS A 149 -2.00 20.33 -29.88
CA LYS A 149 -2.40 19.76 -31.19
C LYS A 149 -1.21 19.66 -32.18
N GLY A 150 0.00 19.88 -31.68
CA GLY A 150 1.22 20.10 -32.44
C GLY A 150 2.38 20.06 -31.46
N ALA A 151 2.94 21.21 -31.03
CA ALA A 151 3.77 21.22 -29.84
C ALA A 151 2.98 20.67 -28.64
N PHE A 152 3.30 19.44 -28.22
CA PHE A 152 2.66 18.77 -27.11
C PHE A 152 3.34 19.17 -25.82
N GLN A 153 2.53 19.37 -24.79
CA GLN A 153 2.98 19.69 -23.46
C GLN A 153 2.60 18.57 -22.51
N VAL A 154 3.58 18.11 -21.74
CA VAL A 154 3.30 17.33 -20.52
C VAL A 154 2.41 18.18 -19.62
N ASN A 155 1.28 17.65 -19.18
CA ASN A 155 0.43 18.34 -18.23
C ASN A 155 1.03 18.18 -16.82
N ALA A 156 1.67 19.23 -16.30
CA ALA A 156 2.29 19.20 -14.97
C ALA A 156 1.29 18.93 -13.84
N ALA A 157 0.00 19.20 -14.07
CA ALA A 157 -1.08 18.92 -13.12
C ALA A 157 -1.61 17.48 -13.18
N SER A 158 -1.02 16.60 -13.99
CA SER A 158 -1.47 15.20 -14.14
C SER A 158 -1.55 14.49 -12.79
N ILE A 159 -2.68 13.83 -12.54
CA ILE A 159 -2.80 12.80 -11.51
C ILE A 159 -2.17 11.51 -12.06
N ILE A 160 -1.24 10.93 -11.31
CA ILE A 160 -0.45 9.75 -11.70
C ILE A 160 -0.70 8.53 -10.80
N GLU A 161 -1.55 8.67 -9.79
CA GLU A 161 -2.07 7.60 -8.91
C GLU A 161 -3.42 8.05 -8.35
N GLY A 162 -4.41 7.14 -8.29
CA GLY A 162 -5.74 7.46 -7.77
C GLY A 162 -6.58 8.28 -8.74
N PRO A 163 -7.66 8.95 -8.26
CA PRO A 163 -8.06 9.09 -6.86
C PRO A 163 -8.63 7.82 -6.25
N PHE A 164 -8.23 7.52 -5.02
CA PHE A 164 -8.79 6.41 -4.24
C PHE A 164 -9.83 6.94 -3.27
N ILE A 165 -10.94 6.22 -3.15
CA ILE A 165 -11.92 6.43 -2.09
C ILE A 165 -11.50 5.65 -0.86
N ASN A 166 -11.36 6.35 0.26
CA ASN A 166 -10.91 5.78 1.53
C ASN A 166 -11.92 6.07 2.64
N LEU A 167 -11.89 5.24 3.68
CA LEU A 167 -12.64 5.46 4.93
C LEU A 167 -12.12 6.70 5.66
N ALA A 168 -12.91 7.30 6.55
CA ALA A 168 -12.42 8.35 7.44
C ALA A 168 -11.41 7.83 8.48
N GLU A 169 -10.69 8.74 9.15
CA GLU A 169 -9.72 8.41 10.20
C GLU A 169 -10.31 7.57 11.33
N ASN A 170 -11.57 7.81 11.68
CA ASN A 170 -12.30 7.04 12.70
C ASN A 170 -12.99 5.78 12.14
N GLY A 171 -12.74 5.40 10.88
CA GLY A 171 -13.34 4.22 10.26
C GLY A 171 -14.78 4.42 9.73
N HIS A 172 -15.34 5.64 9.80
CA HIS A 172 -16.69 5.89 9.30
C HIS A 172 -16.73 6.13 7.78
N PHE A 173 -17.85 5.76 7.15
CA PHE A 173 -18.10 5.98 5.72
C PHE A 173 -19.55 6.43 5.39
N HIS A 174 -20.38 6.64 6.41
CA HIS A 174 -21.82 6.92 6.21
C HIS A 174 -22.12 8.42 6.00
N ASN A 175 -21.38 9.31 6.66
CA ASN A 175 -21.55 10.77 6.52
C ASN A 175 -20.25 11.48 6.12
N THR A 176 -19.24 10.70 5.76
CA THR A 176 -17.88 11.16 5.49
C THR A 176 -17.17 10.20 4.54
N PHE A 177 -16.17 10.69 3.81
CA PHE A 177 -15.17 9.86 3.15
C PHE A 177 -13.88 10.65 2.92
N ARG A 178 -12.79 9.93 2.67
CA ARG A 178 -11.51 10.50 2.22
C ARG A 178 -11.26 10.22 0.74
N VAL A 179 -10.57 11.14 0.08
CA VAL A 179 -10.04 10.95 -1.29
C VAL A 179 -8.54 11.17 -1.25
N SER A 180 -7.75 10.21 -1.74
CA SER A 180 -6.30 10.37 -1.86
C SER A 180 -5.80 10.18 -3.29
N PHE A 181 -4.76 10.93 -3.68
CA PHE A 181 -4.11 10.80 -4.99
C PHE A 181 -2.72 11.41 -5.04
N GLU A 182 -1.96 11.05 -6.07
CA GLU A 182 -0.62 11.58 -6.35
C GLU A 182 -0.57 12.33 -7.67
N THR A 183 0.16 13.44 -7.72
CA THR A 183 0.38 14.24 -8.92
C THR A 183 1.82 14.23 -9.40
N LEU A 184 2.02 14.46 -10.70
CA LEU A 184 3.34 14.41 -11.34
C LEU A 184 4.33 15.47 -10.80
N LYS A 185 3.81 16.66 -10.49
CA LYS A 185 4.54 17.80 -9.93
C LYS A 185 3.72 18.36 -8.78
N LYS A 186 4.33 19.22 -7.95
CA LYS A 186 3.59 19.93 -6.91
C LYS A 186 2.43 20.72 -7.54
N THR A 187 1.23 20.46 -7.07
CA THR A 187 -0.03 21.05 -7.55
C THR A 187 -0.84 21.55 -6.37
N THR A 188 -1.63 22.60 -6.57
CA THR A 188 -2.81 22.80 -5.73
C THR A 188 -3.91 21.84 -6.17
N ALA A 189 -4.87 21.57 -5.29
CA ALA A 189 -5.96 20.67 -5.61
C ALA A 189 -7.29 21.16 -5.07
N THR A 190 -8.37 20.81 -5.75
CA THR A 190 -9.75 21.05 -5.33
C THR A 190 -10.56 19.77 -5.50
N LEU A 191 -11.20 19.31 -4.42
CA LEU A 191 -12.21 18.27 -4.46
C LEU A 191 -13.59 18.93 -4.48
N VAL A 192 -14.40 18.63 -5.50
CA VAL A 192 -15.77 19.12 -5.66
C VAL A 192 -16.75 17.98 -5.48
N VAL A 193 -17.72 18.14 -4.60
CA VAL A 193 -18.82 17.19 -4.35
C VAL A 193 -20.13 17.96 -4.25
N ARG A 194 -21.06 17.70 -5.17
CA ARG A 194 -22.29 18.51 -5.35
C ARG A 194 -21.97 20.01 -5.49
N LYS A 195 -22.48 20.83 -4.57
CA LYS A 195 -22.26 22.29 -4.48
C LYS A 195 -21.11 22.66 -3.53
N THR A 196 -20.50 21.69 -2.86
CA THR A 196 -19.43 21.90 -1.88
C THR A 196 -18.07 21.67 -2.55
N SER A 197 -17.06 22.44 -2.15
CA SER A 197 -15.68 22.20 -2.56
C SER A 197 -14.72 22.34 -1.39
N LYS A 198 -13.72 21.47 -1.30
CA LYS A 198 -12.55 21.61 -0.42
C LYS A 198 -11.30 21.84 -1.26
N LYS A 199 -10.36 22.64 -0.75
CA LYS A 199 -9.16 23.07 -1.48
C LYS A 199 -7.90 22.85 -0.67
N HIS A 200 -6.87 22.34 -1.32
CA HIS A 200 -5.48 22.39 -0.88
C HIS A 200 -4.78 23.49 -1.66
N LEU A 201 -4.53 24.62 -1.01
CA LEU A 201 -3.89 25.78 -1.62
C LEU A 201 -2.36 25.72 -1.58
N THR A 202 -1.79 24.89 -0.69
CA THR A 202 -0.34 24.64 -0.64
C THR A 202 0.02 23.57 -1.67
N PRO A 203 0.92 23.85 -2.64
CA PRO A 203 1.28 22.87 -3.64
C PRO A 203 2.00 21.64 -3.06
N ALA A 204 1.45 20.46 -3.33
CA ALA A 204 1.99 19.16 -2.92
C ALA A 204 1.88 18.14 -4.06
N THR A 205 2.60 17.02 -3.95
CA THR A 205 2.43 15.88 -4.87
C THR A 205 1.40 14.89 -4.33
N HIS A 206 1.37 14.72 -3.02
CA HIS A 206 0.39 13.90 -2.31
C HIS A 206 -0.77 14.78 -1.82
N HIS A 207 -2.00 14.30 -2.01
CA HIS A 207 -3.21 15.01 -1.59
C HIS A 207 -4.18 14.06 -0.92
N GLU A 208 -4.69 14.46 0.25
CA GLU A 208 -5.78 13.78 0.94
C GLU A 208 -6.89 14.76 1.33
N PHE A 209 -8.11 14.49 0.92
CA PHE A 209 -9.27 15.31 1.27
C PHE A 209 -10.23 14.52 2.13
N THR A 210 -10.54 14.99 3.33
CA THR A 210 -11.67 14.50 4.13
C THR A 210 -12.91 15.33 3.82
N LEU A 211 -14.01 14.72 3.42
CA LEU A 211 -15.31 15.38 3.29
C LEU A 211 -16.26 14.87 4.36
N THR A 212 -16.95 15.79 5.04
CA THR A 212 -17.89 15.50 6.13
C THR A 212 -19.26 16.11 5.85
N GLY A 213 -20.26 15.75 6.66
CA GLY A 213 -21.62 16.31 6.54
C GLY A 213 -22.40 15.75 5.35
N LEU A 214 -22.04 14.55 4.89
CA LEU A 214 -22.75 13.85 3.82
C LEU A 214 -23.95 13.11 4.39
N LEU A 215 -24.94 12.85 3.53
CA LEU A 215 -26.08 12.01 3.87
C LEU A 215 -25.67 10.53 3.76
N PRO A 216 -26.11 9.68 4.68
CA PRO A 216 -25.97 8.23 4.56
C PRO A 216 -26.70 7.63 3.37
N ASP A 217 -26.26 6.45 2.93
CA ASP A 217 -26.88 5.64 1.87
C ASP A 217 -27.13 6.42 0.57
N THR A 218 -26.23 7.34 0.23
CA THR A 218 -26.46 8.35 -0.81
C THR A 218 -25.37 8.32 -1.87
N GLU A 219 -25.77 8.36 -3.13
CA GLU A 219 -24.83 8.49 -4.24
C GLU A 219 -24.37 9.95 -4.44
N TYR A 220 -23.07 10.11 -4.68
CA TYR A 220 -22.40 11.36 -4.93
C TYR A 220 -21.55 11.26 -6.19
N SER A 221 -21.66 12.25 -7.06
CA SER A 221 -20.60 12.56 -8.03
C SER A 221 -19.55 13.43 -7.38
N TYR A 222 -18.28 13.11 -7.61
CA TYR A 222 -17.16 13.93 -7.18
C TYR A 222 -16.22 14.23 -8.34
N THR A 223 -15.50 15.34 -8.23
CA THR A 223 -14.49 15.75 -9.22
C THR A 223 -13.25 16.22 -8.49
N VAL A 224 -12.10 15.64 -8.86
CA VAL A 224 -10.80 16.13 -8.45
C VAL A 224 -10.29 17.07 -9.53
N LYS A 225 -9.82 18.25 -9.13
CA LYS A 225 -9.16 19.23 -9.99
C LYS A 225 -7.78 19.52 -9.44
N THR A 226 -6.79 19.58 -10.32
CA THR A 226 -5.40 19.86 -9.96
C THR A 226 -4.87 20.97 -10.85
N ASP A 227 -4.08 21.86 -10.26
CA ASP A 227 -3.53 23.03 -10.94
C ASP A 227 -2.03 23.16 -10.67
N SER A 228 -1.26 23.44 -11.73
CA SER A 228 0.19 23.71 -11.65
C SER A 228 0.57 24.77 -12.69
N GLY A 229 0.63 26.04 -12.25
CA GLY A 229 0.80 27.17 -13.15
C GLY A 229 -0.34 27.25 -14.16
N LYS A 230 -0.02 27.18 -15.46
CA LYS A 230 -1.00 27.18 -16.57
C LYS A 230 -1.63 25.81 -16.85
N HIS A 231 -1.19 24.77 -16.15
CA HIS A 231 -1.65 23.41 -16.38
C HIS A 231 -2.81 23.10 -15.44
N HIS A 232 -3.91 22.62 -16.04
CA HIS A 232 -5.12 22.22 -15.33
C HIS A 232 -5.44 20.77 -15.70
N TYR A 233 -5.89 19.99 -14.73
CA TYR A 233 -6.36 18.63 -14.96
C TYR A 233 -7.58 18.35 -14.08
N SER A 234 -8.47 17.51 -14.57
CA SER A 234 -9.64 17.08 -13.79
C SER A 234 -10.12 15.71 -14.20
N GLU A 235 -10.60 14.95 -13.22
CA GLU A 235 -11.29 13.69 -13.41
C GLU A 235 -12.48 13.57 -12.44
N SER A 236 -13.54 12.89 -12.89
CA SER A 236 -14.82 12.83 -12.20
C SER A 236 -15.30 11.37 -12.10
N TYR A 237 -15.82 11.01 -10.94
CA TYR A 237 -16.30 9.67 -10.63
C TYR A 237 -17.53 9.74 -9.72
N THR A 238 -18.08 8.58 -9.35
CA THR A 238 -19.20 8.47 -8.40
C THR A 238 -18.85 7.54 -7.25
N LEU A 239 -19.49 7.71 -6.11
CA LEU A 239 -19.43 6.79 -4.98
C LEU A 239 -20.76 6.82 -4.22
N LYS A 240 -20.99 5.80 -3.40
CA LYS A 240 -22.14 5.74 -2.51
C LYS A 240 -21.66 5.65 -1.06
N THR A 241 -22.11 6.57 -0.20
CA THR A 241 -21.82 6.51 1.24
C THR A 241 -22.50 5.30 1.88
N ALA A 242 -21.93 4.78 2.97
CA ALA A 242 -22.55 3.70 3.72
C ALA A 242 -23.91 4.12 4.29
N PRO A 243 -24.84 3.19 4.56
CA PRO A 243 -25.96 3.44 5.45
C PRO A 243 -25.48 3.94 6.81
N ALA A 244 -26.35 4.66 7.54
CA ALA A 244 -26.08 4.92 8.94
C ALA A 244 -25.92 3.58 9.68
N PRO A 245 -25.12 3.50 10.76
CA PRO A 245 -25.01 2.28 11.53
C PRO A 245 -26.38 1.75 11.99
N GLY A 246 -26.54 0.41 12.03
CA GLY A 246 -27.73 -0.26 12.55
C GLY A 246 -28.99 -0.21 11.66
N ARG A 247 -28.87 0.23 10.40
CA ARG A 247 -29.99 0.22 9.43
C ARG A 247 -30.35 -1.17 8.94
N ARG A 248 -29.42 -2.13 9.02
CA ARG A 248 -29.62 -3.56 8.76
C ARG A 248 -30.14 -3.85 7.35
N LYS A 249 -29.68 -3.07 6.36
CA LYS A 249 -30.00 -3.33 4.96
C LYS A 249 -29.05 -4.40 4.44
N PRO A 250 -29.52 -5.43 3.71
CA PRO A 250 -28.63 -6.41 3.11
C PRO A 250 -27.63 -5.74 2.16
N PHE A 251 -26.35 -6.09 2.29
CA PHE A 251 -25.30 -5.68 1.37
C PHE A 251 -24.27 -6.81 1.17
N ILE A 252 -23.44 -6.66 0.15
CA ILE A 252 -22.33 -7.57 -0.16
C ILE A 252 -21.04 -6.82 0.12
N PHE A 253 -20.08 -7.47 0.77
CA PHE A 253 -18.69 -7.03 0.77
C PHE A 253 -17.80 -8.13 0.21
N ALA A 254 -16.61 -7.76 -0.24
CA ALA A 254 -15.61 -8.70 -0.74
C ALA A 254 -14.44 -8.83 0.23
N TYR A 255 -13.85 -10.02 0.24
CA TYR A 255 -12.63 -10.33 0.99
C TYR A 255 -11.62 -10.99 0.05
N ALA A 256 -10.35 -10.59 0.11
CA ALA A 256 -9.24 -11.25 -0.58
C ALA A 256 -7.91 -11.01 0.16
N SER A 257 -6.89 -11.76 -0.23
CA SER A 257 -5.49 -11.59 0.17
C SER A 257 -4.59 -12.13 -0.95
N ASP A 258 -3.27 -12.10 -0.78
CA ASP A 258 -2.32 -12.90 -1.57
C ASP A 258 -2.37 -12.64 -3.09
N SER A 259 -2.00 -11.42 -3.48
CA SER A 259 -1.97 -10.98 -4.88
C SER A 259 -0.57 -10.68 -5.41
N ARG A 260 0.45 -11.11 -4.68
CA ARG A 260 1.85 -11.05 -5.09
C ARG A 260 2.13 -11.74 -6.43
N SER A 261 3.29 -11.46 -7.03
CA SER A 261 3.65 -11.99 -8.35
C SER A 261 3.51 -13.51 -8.44
N ALA A 262 2.92 -13.99 -9.54
CA ALA A 262 2.75 -15.41 -9.82
C ALA A 262 3.49 -15.84 -11.10
N GLN A 263 3.65 -17.16 -11.25
CA GLN A 263 4.16 -17.77 -12.47
C GLN A 263 3.17 -17.61 -13.64
N GLY A 264 3.65 -17.77 -14.89
CA GLY A 264 2.80 -17.69 -16.10
C GLY A 264 2.95 -16.40 -16.92
N GLY A 265 3.86 -15.51 -16.53
CA GLY A 265 4.27 -14.35 -17.33
C GLY A 265 3.21 -13.24 -17.47
N GLY A 266 3.54 -12.23 -18.27
CA GLY A 266 2.66 -11.08 -18.52
C GLY A 266 2.25 -10.35 -17.24
N GLU A 267 0.96 -10.01 -17.14
CA GLU A 267 0.41 -9.25 -16.00
C GLU A 267 0.31 -10.05 -14.70
N ARG A 268 0.67 -11.34 -14.68
CA ARG A 268 0.82 -12.09 -13.43
C ARG A 268 2.05 -11.66 -12.63
N ASN A 269 2.95 -10.89 -13.24
CA ASN A 269 4.10 -10.31 -12.58
C ASN A 269 4.43 -8.92 -13.15
N ILE A 270 3.85 -7.89 -12.54
CA ILE A 270 4.24 -6.49 -12.74
C ILE A 270 5.00 -6.03 -11.48
N GLN A 271 6.31 -6.33 -11.44
CA GLN A 271 7.23 -6.12 -10.29
C GLN A 271 6.53 -6.19 -8.92
N GLY A 272 6.28 -7.40 -8.42
CA GLY A 272 5.68 -7.58 -7.10
C GLY A 272 4.23 -8.04 -7.14
N THR A 273 3.49 -7.68 -8.19
CA THR A 273 2.03 -7.82 -8.20
C THR A 273 1.52 -8.70 -9.34
N ASN A 274 0.52 -9.53 -9.04
CA ASN A 274 -0.33 -10.23 -10.00
C ASN A 274 -1.53 -9.36 -10.41
N ALA A 275 -1.25 -8.34 -11.22
CA ALA A 275 -2.25 -7.41 -11.72
C ALA A 275 -3.34 -8.10 -12.56
N TYR A 276 -3.00 -9.21 -13.22
CA TYR A 276 -3.97 -10.03 -13.95
C TYR A 276 -5.11 -10.51 -13.04
N MET A 277 -4.79 -11.03 -11.86
CA MET A 277 -5.81 -11.52 -10.94
C MET A 277 -6.54 -10.37 -10.25
N MET A 278 -5.81 -9.32 -9.83
CA MET A 278 -6.43 -8.17 -9.16
C MET A 278 -7.47 -7.46 -10.04
N LYS A 279 -7.20 -7.33 -11.35
CA LYS A 279 -8.19 -6.75 -12.28
C LYS A 279 -9.46 -7.60 -12.40
N LYS A 280 -9.34 -8.93 -12.35
CA LYS A 280 -10.49 -9.85 -12.37
C LYS A 280 -11.29 -9.80 -11.08
N ILE A 281 -10.60 -9.79 -9.94
CA ILE A 281 -11.23 -9.64 -8.63
C ILE A 281 -11.97 -8.30 -8.61
N GLY A 282 -11.33 -7.18 -8.94
CA GLY A 282 -11.97 -5.87 -8.98
C GLY A 282 -13.19 -5.82 -9.90
N ALA A 283 -13.11 -6.41 -11.10
CA ALA A 283 -14.24 -6.51 -12.01
C ALA A 283 -15.40 -7.34 -11.41
N LEU A 284 -15.10 -8.48 -10.78
CA LEU A 284 -16.12 -9.32 -10.13
C LEU A 284 -16.77 -8.61 -8.94
N VAL A 285 -15.97 -7.95 -8.09
CA VAL A 285 -16.45 -7.19 -6.92
C VAL A 285 -17.42 -6.10 -7.35
N ARG A 286 -17.08 -5.35 -8.41
CA ARG A 286 -17.99 -4.33 -8.98
C ARG A 286 -19.22 -4.94 -9.65
N PHE A 287 -19.06 -6.05 -10.38
CA PHE A 287 -20.18 -6.76 -11.00
C PHE A 287 -21.20 -7.28 -9.96
N LYS A 288 -20.71 -7.73 -8.81
CA LYS A 288 -21.55 -8.18 -7.69
C LYS A 288 -22.13 -7.03 -6.85
N GLY A 289 -21.80 -5.78 -7.16
CA GLY A 289 -22.31 -4.62 -6.43
C GLY A 289 -21.81 -4.55 -4.98
N ALA A 290 -20.59 -5.01 -4.71
CA ALA A 290 -20.06 -4.96 -3.36
C ALA A 290 -19.91 -3.51 -2.87
N ALA A 291 -20.22 -3.30 -1.59
CA ALA A 291 -20.14 -2.03 -0.89
C ALA A 291 -18.68 -1.59 -0.66
N PHE A 292 -17.83 -2.55 -0.31
CA PHE A 292 -16.40 -2.38 -0.10
C PHE A 292 -15.66 -3.70 -0.34
N MET A 293 -14.34 -3.64 -0.35
CA MET A 293 -13.46 -4.80 -0.39
C MET A 293 -12.39 -4.72 0.69
N GLN A 294 -12.33 -5.71 1.57
CA GLN A 294 -11.19 -5.92 2.48
C GLN A 294 -10.10 -6.71 1.72
N PHE A 295 -8.86 -6.21 1.73
CA PHE A 295 -7.70 -6.91 1.17
C PHE A 295 -6.64 -7.12 2.27
N THR A 296 -6.48 -8.34 2.77
CA THR A 296 -5.69 -8.60 3.97
C THR A 296 -4.32 -9.21 3.65
N GLY A 297 -3.36 -8.34 3.34
CA GLY A 297 -1.95 -8.68 3.22
C GLY A 297 -1.53 -9.37 1.92
N ASP A 298 -0.22 -9.39 1.70
CA ASP A 298 0.46 -10.01 0.57
C ASP A 298 0.09 -9.40 -0.81
N MET A 299 0.16 -8.07 -0.88
CA MET A 299 -0.08 -7.31 -2.11
C MET A 299 1.11 -7.38 -3.06
N ILE A 300 2.32 -7.49 -2.50
CA ILE A 300 3.60 -7.36 -3.19
C ILE A 300 4.50 -8.57 -2.94
N ASN A 301 5.66 -8.68 -3.60
CA ASN A 301 6.59 -9.78 -3.32
C ASN A 301 7.38 -9.58 -2.03
N GLY A 302 7.59 -8.33 -1.60
CA GLY A 302 8.07 -8.10 -0.24
C GLY A 302 9.46 -8.58 0.08
N TYR A 303 9.72 -8.66 1.38
CA TYR A 303 11.00 -9.05 1.96
C TYR A 303 12.15 -8.25 1.35
N LEU A 304 11.91 -6.98 1.03
CA LEU A 304 12.88 -6.12 0.37
C LEU A 304 13.79 -5.47 1.40
N ASN A 305 14.91 -4.91 0.94
CA ASN A 305 15.77 -4.02 1.75
C ASN A 305 15.86 -2.61 1.14
N SER A 306 14.94 -2.27 0.23
CA SER A 306 14.93 -1.04 -0.54
C SER A 306 13.53 -0.43 -0.53
N ILE A 307 13.38 0.70 0.15
CA ILE A 307 12.14 1.49 0.21
C ILE A 307 11.64 1.83 -1.20
N GLU A 308 12.53 2.27 -2.08
CA GLU A 308 12.17 2.67 -3.44
C GLU A 308 11.64 1.51 -4.28
N GLN A 309 12.18 0.30 -4.09
CA GLN A 309 11.67 -0.88 -4.76
C GLN A 309 10.30 -1.28 -4.18
N THR A 310 10.12 -1.24 -2.86
CA THR A 310 8.82 -1.49 -2.21
C THR A 310 7.73 -0.56 -2.73
N LYS A 311 8.03 0.74 -2.85
CA LYS A 311 7.11 1.73 -3.44
C LYS A 311 6.73 1.43 -4.89
N VAL A 312 7.65 0.85 -5.69
CA VAL A 312 7.34 0.39 -7.05
C VAL A 312 6.32 -0.75 -7.02
N GLU A 313 6.49 -1.73 -6.11
CA GLU A 313 5.56 -2.85 -6.01
C GLU A 313 4.18 -2.37 -5.55
N TYR A 314 4.09 -1.51 -4.52
CA TYR A 314 2.82 -0.93 -4.08
C TYR A 314 2.14 -0.09 -5.17
N ARG A 315 2.91 0.69 -5.94
CA ARG A 315 2.36 1.46 -7.07
C ARG A 315 1.75 0.56 -8.14
N ASN A 316 2.37 -0.58 -8.42
CA ASN A 316 1.83 -1.55 -9.38
C ASN A 316 0.56 -2.23 -8.85
N TRP A 317 0.50 -2.54 -7.55
CA TRP A 317 -0.72 -3.04 -6.90
C TRP A 317 -1.85 -2.01 -6.96
N LYS A 318 -1.59 -0.78 -6.52
CA LYS A 318 -2.54 0.34 -6.58
C LYS A 318 -3.04 0.58 -8.01
N ARG A 319 -2.15 0.54 -9.01
CA ARG A 319 -2.52 0.67 -10.43
C ARG A 319 -3.46 -0.45 -10.91
N ALA A 320 -3.33 -1.67 -10.39
CA ALA A 320 -4.18 -2.78 -10.77
C ALA A 320 -5.62 -2.64 -10.26
N ILE A 321 -5.80 -1.98 -9.11
CA ILE A 321 -7.11 -1.76 -8.48
C ILE A 321 -7.72 -0.38 -8.78
N GLU A 322 -6.89 0.61 -9.16
CA GLU A 322 -7.27 2.01 -9.40
C GLU A 322 -8.59 2.18 -10.18
N PRO A 323 -8.82 1.46 -11.30
CA PRO A 323 -10.06 1.60 -12.05
C PRO A 323 -11.32 1.38 -11.21
N PHE A 324 -11.27 0.51 -10.20
CA PHE A 324 -12.40 0.15 -9.35
C PHE A 324 -12.43 0.97 -8.06
N ALA A 325 -11.25 1.33 -7.54
CA ALA A 325 -11.09 2.05 -6.28
C ALA A 325 -11.46 3.55 -6.36
N HIS A 326 -11.76 4.06 -7.56
CA HIS A 326 -12.44 5.35 -7.75
C HIS A 326 -13.88 5.35 -7.21
N TYR A 327 -14.51 4.18 -7.07
CA TYR A 327 -15.97 4.07 -6.86
C TYR A 327 -16.39 3.51 -5.50
N MET A 328 -15.47 2.83 -4.81
CA MET A 328 -15.72 2.18 -3.53
C MET A 328 -14.39 2.02 -2.79
N PRO A 329 -14.41 1.93 -1.45
CA PRO A 329 -13.19 1.66 -0.71
C PRO A 329 -12.71 0.22 -0.93
N ILE A 330 -11.42 0.09 -1.25
CA ILE A 330 -10.65 -1.15 -1.18
C ILE A 330 -9.66 -0.94 -0.06
N ILE A 331 -9.85 -1.63 1.06
CA ILE A 331 -9.15 -1.42 2.34
C ILE A 331 -7.99 -2.42 2.45
N PRO A 332 -6.73 -1.99 2.28
CA PRO A 332 -5.58 -2.86 2.40
C PRO A 332 -5.17 -3.05 3.87
N ALA A 333 -4.64 -4.23 4.19
CA ALA A 333 -3.92 -4.54 5.43
C ALA A 333 -2.56 -5.15 5.12
N MET A 334 -1.71 -5.26 6.13
CA MET A 334 -0.36 -5.83 6.01
C MET A 334 -0.37 -7.35 6.23
N GLY A 335 0.48 -8.04 5.47
CA GLY A 335 0.92 -9.42 5.66
C GLY A 335 2.44 -9.52 5.65
N ASN A 336 2.97 -10.73 5.65
CA ASN A 336 4.42 -10.94 5.75
C ASN A 336 5.17 -10.49 4.49
N HIS A 337 4.52 -10.42 3.32
CA HIS A 337 5.13 -9.84 2.13
C HIS A 337 5.08 -8.30 2.11
N GLU A 338 4.49 -7.63 3.09
CA GLU A 338 4.72 -6.19 3.26
C GLU A 338 6.06 -5.90 3.97
N ALA A 339 6.76 -6.96 4.45
CA ALA A 339 8.03 -6.85 5.15
C ALA A 339 9.11 -6.08 4.37
N LEU A 340 9.71 -5.11 5.06
CA LEU A 340 10.84 -4.32 4.61
C LEU A 340 11.91 -4.39 5.70
N THR A 341 13.08 -4.93 5.36
CA THR A 341 14.05 -5.36 6.37
C THR A 341 15.42 -4.73 6.18
N HIS A 342 16.12 -4.50 7.29
CA HIS A 342 17.58 -4.49 7.24
C HIS A 342 18.06 -5.93 7.09
N LYS A 343 18.89 -6.18 6.07
CA LYS A 343 19.45 -7.51 5.80
C LYS A 343 20.91 -7.52 6.14
N PHE A 344 21.37 -8.58 6.79
CA PHE A 344 22.75 -8.75 7.21
C PHE A 344 23.37 -10.01 6.58
N LYS A 345 24.69 -10.16 6.72
CA LYS A 345 25.43 -11.39 6.40
C LYS A 345 24.88 -12.54 7.26
N GLY A 346 25.06 -13.77 6.79
CA GLY A 346 24.49 -14.94 7.47
C GLY A 346 22.99 -15.18 7.24
N GLY A 347 22.28 -14.25 6.58
CA GLY A 347 20.84 -14.41 6.33
C GLY A 347 19.96 -13.81 7.41
N ILE A 348 20.56 -13.11 8.37
CA ILE A 348 19.87 -12.32 9.39
C ILE A 348 19.10 -11.17 8.73
N SER A 349 17.87 -10.95 9.20
CA SER A 349 17.00 -9.85 8.82
C SER A 349 16.07 -9.46 9.96
N VAL A 350 16.02 -8.16 10.24
CA VAL A 350 15.09 -7.53 11.18
C VAL A 350 14.28 -6.46 10.45
N ASP A 351 13.16 -6.04 11.02
CA ASP A 351 12.38 -4.94 10.50
C ASP A 351 13.26 -3.68 10.30
N ARG A 352 12.89 -2.86 9.34
CA ARG A 352 13.70 -1.70 8.96
C ARG A 352 13.48 -0.56 9.96
N PHE A 353 14.56 0.10 10.35
CA PHE A 353 14.53 1.29 11.20
C PHE A 353 15.44 2.39 10.61
N PRO A 354 15.24 3.68 10.95
CA PRO A 354 14.38 4.23 12.02
C PRO A 354 12.88 3.97 11.84
N TYR A 355 12.18 3.56 12.90
CA TYR A 355 10.81 3.03 12.75
C TYR A 355 9.77 4.07 12.33
N GLU A 356 9.94 5.34 12.70
CA GLU A 356 9.06 6.43 12.26
C GLU A 356 9.01 6.61 10.74
N THR A 357 10.12 6.33 10.04
CA THR A 357 10.29 6.75 8.64
C THR A 357 10.62 5.63 7.67
N GLU A 358 11.18 4.51 8.14
CA GLU A 358 11.70 3.46 7.27
C GLU A 358 11.15 2.05 7.55
N SER A 359 10.41 1.83 8.63
CA SER A 359 9.76 0.53 8.93
C SER A 359 8.80 0.09 7.85
N ALA A 360 8.50 -1.22 7.83
CA ALA A 360 7.45 -1.73 6.94
C ALA A 360 6.13 -0.99 7.15
N GLU A 361 5.77 -0.72 8.41
CA GLU A 361 4.56 -0.02 8.84
C GLU A 361 4.57 1.45 8.41
N ALA A 362 5.68 2.17 8.61
CA ALA A 362 5.79 3.58 8.20
C ALA A 362 5.73 3.73 6.68
N ILE A 363 6.38 2.83 5.94
CA ILE A 363 6.30 2.84 4.47
C ILE A 363 4.90 2.42 4.00
N PHE A 364 4.22 1.50 4.70
CA PHE A 364 2.84 1.14 4.39
C PHE A 364 1.88 2.32 4.59
N ALA A 365 1.91 2.97 5.76
CA ALA A 365 1.12 4.17 6.07
C ALA A 365 1.40 5.32 5.09
N ASN A 366 2.65 5.48 4.63
CA ASN A 366 2.98 6.47 3.60
C ASN A 366 2.32 6.18 2.23
N GLN A 367 1.93 4.93 1.96
CA GLN A 367 1.44 4.50 0.65
C GLN A 367 -0.07 4.28 0.60
N PHE A 368 -0.74 4.13 1.74
CA PHE A 368 -2.17 3.85 1.84
C PHE A 368 -2.82 4.76 2.87
N VAL A 369 -4.10 5.08 2.66
CA VAL A 369 -4.84 5.98 3.53
C VAL A 369 -5.91 5.16 4.25
N ASN A 370 -5.62 4.76 5.49
CA ASN A 370 -6.45 3.88 6.31
C ASN A 370 -6.89 4.60 7.60
N PRO A 371 -7.88 4.07 8.33
CA PRO A 371 -8.24 4.62 9.64
C PRO A 371 -7.07 4.59 10.63
N THR A 372 -7.12 5.47 11.63
CA THR A 372 -6.07 5.67 12.64
C THR A 372 -6.60 5.50 14.07
N ASN A 373 -7.75 4.83 14.22
CA ASN A 373 -8.42 4.52 15.48
C ASN A 373 -7.89 3.27 16.20
N GLY A 374 -6.72 2.76 15.76
CA GLY A 374 -5.98 1.69 16.41
C GLY A 374 -5.16 2.12 17.63
N PRO A 375 -4.40 1.19 18.23
CA PRO A 375 -3.38 1.54 19.23
C PRO A 375 -2.27 2.38 18.59
N GLN A 376 -1.40 3.02 19.38
CA GLN A 376 -0.32 3.87 18.84
C GLN A 376 0.91 3.08 18.38
N SER A 377 1.44 2.24 19.27
CA SER A 377 2.61 1.36 19.08
C SER A 377 2.70 0.39 20.27
N GLU A 378 3.73 -0.44 20.31
CA GLU A 378 4.13 -1.22 21.49
C GLU A 378 4.99 -0.43 22.49
N ASP A 379 5.27 0.85 22.24
CA ASP A 379 5.98 1.72 23.19
C ASP A 379 5.17 1.88 24.49
N GLY A 380 5.86 1.86 25.63
CA GLY A 380 5.28 1.88 26.97
C GLY A 380 4.72 0.54 27.45
N ALA A 381 4.89 -0.55 26.70
CA ALA A 381 4.63 -1.90 27.19
C ALA A 381 5.59 -2.30 28.33
N GLU A 382 5.24 -3.29 29.15
CA GLU A 382 6.07 -3.74 30.28
C GLU A 382 7.48 -4.19 29.85
N TYR A 383 7.60 -4.73 28.64
CA TYR A 383 8.86 -5.16 28.04
C TYR A 383 9.60 -4.07 27.25
N ASP A 384 9.03 -2.88 27.11
CA ASP A 384 9.67 -1.78 26.41
C ASP A 384 10.95 -1.35 27.17
N PRO A 385 12.13 -1.43 26.54
CA PRO A 385 13.37 -1.06 27.20
C PRO A 385 13.45 0.44 27.54
N ASN A 386 12.78 1.32 26.78
CA ASN A 386 12.71 2.75 27.08
C ASN A 386 11.29 3.30 26.86
N PRO A 387 10.41 3.23 27.88
CA PRO A 387 9.01 3.68 27.80
C PRO A 387 8.75 5.13 27.37
N ASN A 388 9.79 5.97 27.28
CA ASN A 388 9.71 7.38 26.92
C ASN A 388 10.37 7.70 25.56
N GLN A 389 10.79 6.68 24.80
CA GLN A 389 11.40 6.81 23.48
C GLN A 389 10.70 5.87 22.50
N GLN A 390 10.89 6.10 21.20
CA GLN A 390 10.35 5.19 20.21
C GLN A 390 11.27 3.97 20.08
N ASP A 391 10.74 2.82 20.46
CA ASP A 391 11.39 1.53 20.40
C ASP A 391 10.63 0.55 19.49
N PHE A 392 9.43 0.90 19.02
CA PHE A 392 8.64 0.11 18.09
C PHE A 392 7.98 0.93 16.95
N PRO A 393 7.64 0.30 15.81
CA PRO A 393 6.86 0.93 14.74
C PRO A 393 5.47 1.40 15.19
N SER A 394 4.89 2.37 14.49
CA SER A 394 3.51 2.76 14.77
C SER A 394 2.51 1.77 14.20
N TYR A 395 1.39 1.58 14.91
CA TYR A 395 0.21 0.86 14.43
C TYR A 395 -0.71 1.69 13.53
N LYS A 396 -0.45 3.01 13.40
CA LYS A 396 -1.26 3.89 12.54
C LYS A 396 -1.38 3.34 11.13
N GLU A 397 -2.62 3.30 10.65
CA GLU A 397 -3.00 2.86 9.30
C GLU A 397 -2.75 1.38 8.98
N ASN A 398 -2.24 0.59 9.94
CA ASN A 398 -2.03 -0.86 9.79
C ASN A 398 -2.76 -1.72 10.84
N VAL A 399 -3.25 -1.11 11.94
CA VAL A 399 -4.22 -1.70 12.86
C VAL A 399 -5.33 -0.69 13.11
N PHE A 400 -6.58 -1.11 12.88
CA PHE A 400 -7.74 -0.22 12.97
C PHE A 400 -9.05 -1.01 12.92
N TYR A 401 -10.18 -0.34 13.13
CA TYR A 401 -11.50 -0.91 12.78
C TYR A 401 -12.33 0.07 11.96
N TYR A 402 -13.35 -0.44 11.28
CA TYR A 402 -14.34 0.36 10.59
C TYR A 402 -15.73 -0.27 10.65
N ILE A 403 -16.74 0.58 10.44
CA ILE A 403 -18.15 0.17 10.48
C ILE A 403 -18.80 0.45 9.13
N TYR A 404 -19.52 -0.54 8.62
CA TYR A 404 -20.42 -0.41 7.49
C TYR A 404 -21.80 -0.97 7.86
N ASP A 405 -22.79 -0.09 8.00
CA ASP A 405 -24.13 -0.43 8.50
C ASP A 405 -24.06 -1.18 9.84
N ASN A 406 -24.43 -2.46 9.88
CA ASN A 406 -24.45 -3.30 11.09
C ASN A 406 -23.24 -4.25 11.19
N VAL A 407 -22.21 -4.03 10.38
CA VAL A 407 -20.97 -4.81 10.38
C VAL A 407 -19.81 -3.96 10.85
N ALA A 408 -19.07 -4.45 11.84
CA ALA A 408 -17.75 -3.97 12.18
C ALA A 408 -16.67 -4.90 11.61
N MET A 409 -15.61 -4.31 11.04
CA MET A 409 -14.42 -5.02 10.60
C MET A 409 -13.21 -4.51 11.39
N ILE A 410 -12.58 -5.39 12.15
CA ILE A 410 -11.34 -5.14 12.89
C ILE A 410 -10.18 -5.68 12.05
N VAL A 411 -9.23 -4.81 11.71
CA VAL A 411 -8.04 -5.11 10.92
C VAL A 411 -6.82 -5.09 11.85
N LEU A 412 -6.13 -6.23 11.93
CA LEU A 412 -4.96 -6.45 12.77
C LEU A 412 -3.71 -6.66 11.90
N ASN A 413 -2.54 -6.39 12.47
CA ASN A 413 -1.25 -6.61 11.84
C ASN A 413 -0.55 -7.79 12.53
N SER A 414 -0.68 -8.97 11.93
CA SER A 414 -0.04 -10.20 12.40
C SER A 414 1.44 -10.31 12.03
N ASP A 415 1.96 -9.33 11.30
CA ASP A 415 3.33 -9.25 10.81
C ASP A 415 3.97 -7.91 11.21
N TYR A 416 3.53 -7.39 12.36
CA TYR A 416 4.03 -6.18 12.96
C TYR A 416 5.45 -6.37 13.50
N TRP A 417 6.36 -5.42 13.26
CA TRP A 417 7.75 -5.47 13.69
C TRP A 417 8.43 -6.81 13.31
N TYR A 418 8.05 -7.33 12.14
CA TYR A 418 8.37 -8.69 11.76
C TYR A 418 9.85 -8.88 11.40
N ALA A 419 10.46 -9.87 12.04
CA ALA A 419 11.84 -10.29 11.80
C ALA A 419 11.85 -11.73 11.25
N PRO A 420 11.93 -11.92 9.91
CA PRO A 420 11.84 -13.24 9.29
C PRO A 420 12.89 -14.25 9.77
N SER A 421 14.02 -13.74 10.29
CA SER A 421 15.15 -14.55 10.73
C SER A 421 15.13 -14.89 12.22
N LEU A 422 14.14 -14.38 12.98
CA LEU A 422 14.09 -14.46 14.44
C LEU A 422 14.19 -15.89 14.98
N LYS A 423 13.58 -16.85 14.26
CA LYS A 423 13.64 -18.27 14.62
C LYS A 423 15.08 -18.81 14.73
N TYR A 424 15.99 -18.29 13.92
CA TYR A 424 17.38 -18.76 13.86
C TYR A 424 18.34 -17.83 14.61
N TYR A 425 17.96 -16.56 14.79
CA TYR A 425 18.77 -15.51 15.39
C TYR A 425 17.96 -14.71 16.41
N PRO A 426 17.47 -15.33 17.50
CA PRO A 426 16.65 -14.66 18.50
C PRO A 426 17.36 -13.46 19.14
N GLU A 427 18.69 -13.47 19.18
CA GLU A 427 19.52 -12.42 19.74
C GLU A 427 19.42 -11.08 18.99
N THR A 428 18.85 -11.06 17.78
CA THR A 428 18.67 -9.81 17.03
C THR A 428 17.48 -9.01 17.52
N GLY A 429 16.54 -9.63 18.23
CA GLY A 429 15.23 -9.05 18.53
C GLY A 429 14.31 -9.00 17.31
N GLY A 430 13.01 -8.86 17.57
CA GLY A 430 11.96 -8.79 16.55
C GLY A 430 10.70 -9.56 16.92
N ASN A 431 9.71 -9.50 16.03
CA ASN A 431 8.49 -10.26 16.12
C ASN A 431 8.44 -11.45 15.13
N LEU A 432 7.61 -12.43 15.46
CA LEU A 432 7.36 -13.65 14.70
C LEU A 432 6.23 -13.46 13.67
N HIS A 433 6.23 -14.30 12.63
CA HIS A 433 5.11 -14.38 11.68
C HIS A 433 3.84 -14.78 12.43
N GLY A 434 2.75 -14.07 12.21
CA GLY A 434 1.48 -14.40 12.84
C GLY A 434 1.33 -14.00 14.30
N TYR A 435 2.36 -13.45 14.96
CA TYR A 435 2.29 -13.15 16.40
C TYR A 435 1.73 -11.76 16.67
N LEU A 436 0.59 -11.70 17.38
CA LEU A 436 0.02 -10.45 17.88
C LEU A 436 0.71 -10.04 19.20
N MET A 437 1.16 -8.79 19.24
CA MET A 437 1.81 -8.17 20.39
C MET A 437 0.82 -7.63 21.41
N ASP A 438 1.28 -7.30 22.62
CA ASP A 438 0.40 -7.19 23.77
C ASP A 438 -0.45 -5.91 23.76
N LYS A 439 0.07 -4.76 23.31
CA LYS A 439 -0.77 -3.54 23.16
C LYS A 439 -1.82 -3.71 22.08
N GLN A 440 -1.50 -4.43 21.00
CA GLN A 440 -2.48 -4.77 19.98
C GLN A 440 -3.58 -5.70 20.51
N LEU A 441 -3.24 -6.69 21.34
CA LEU A 441 -4.21 -7.60 21.96
C LEU A 441 -5.10 -6.89 23.00
N GLU A 442 -4.51 -6.04 23.86
CA GLU A 442 -5.23 -5.20 24.83
C GLU A 442 -6.26 -4.30 24.11
N TRP A 443 -5.82 -3.67 23.01
CA TRP A 443 -6.70 -2.85 22.18
C TRP A 443 -7.80 -3.68 21.51
N LEU A 444 -7.49 -4.87 21.01
CA LEU A 444 -8.47 -5.77 20.39
C LEU A 444 -9.58 -6.15 21.38
N GLU A 445 -9.23 -6.56 22.60
CA GLU A 445 -10.21 -6.93 23.63
C GLU A 445 -11.15 -5.75 23.97
N THR A 446 -10.57 -4.57 24.17
CA THR A 446 -11.34 -3.34 24.45
C THR A 446 -12.27 -3.00 23.28
N THR A 447 -11.77 -3.13 22.04
CA THR A 447 -12.51 -2.79 20.83
C THR A 447 -13.65 -3.77 20.56
N VAL A 448 -13.40 -5.08 20.71
CA VAL A 448 -14.43 -6.11 20.57
C VAL A 448 -15.51 -5.91 21.63
N THR A 449 -15.14 -5.67 22.89
CA THR A 449 -16.11 -5.41 23.98
C THR A 449 -16.98 -4.19 23.68
N ALA A 450 -16.37 -3.10 23.18
CA ALA A 450 -17.11 -1.89 22.83
C ALA A 450 -18.05 -2.10 21.64
N LEU A 451 -17.63 -2.86 20.62
CA LEU A 451 -18.43 -3.14 19.44
C LEU A 451 -19.55 -4.15 19.72
N ASP A 452 -19.31 -5.15 20.59
CA ASP A 452 -20.30 -6.15 21.00
C ASP A 452 -21.43 -5.52 21.84
N ALA A 453 -21.11 -4.45 22.58
CA ALA A 453 -22.07 -3.66 23.33
C ALA A 453 -22.83 -2.60 22.49
N ASP A 454 -22.49 -2.40 21.21
CA ASP A 454 -23.16 -1.42 20.34
C ASP A 454 -24.38 -2.06 19.67
N ASP A 455 -25.58 -1.63 20.09
CA ASP A 455 -26.87 -2.07 19.53
C ASP A 455 -27.03 -1.84 18.01
N ASN A 456 -26.12 -1.11 17.36
CA ASN A 456 -26.10 -0.94 15.92
C ASN A 456 -25.31 -2.03 15.18
N ILE A 457 -24.50 -2.82 15.88
CA ILE A 457 -23.61 -3.83 15.30
C ILE A 457 -24.19 -5.22 15.57
N ASP A 458 -24.42 -5.97 14.50
CA ASP A 458 -24.87 -7.37 14.59
C ASP A 458 -23.73 -8.36 14.30
N PHE A 459 -22.68 -7.92 13.58
CA PHE A 459 -21.57 -8.78 13.18
C PHE A 459 -20.23 -8.08 13.37
N ILE A 460 -19.31 -8.75 14.06
CA ILE A 460 -17.91 -8.34 14.18
C ILE A 460 -17.06 -9.35 13.41
N PHE A 461 -16.35 -8.86 12.40
CA PHE A 461 -15.32 -9.63 11.70
C PHE A 461 -13.95 -9.16 12.17
N VAL A 462 -13.06 -10.11 12.41
CA VAL A 462 -11.64 -9.84 12.69
C VAL A 462 -10.83 -10.39 11.54
N THR A 463 -9.91 -9.59 11.01
CA THR A 463 -9.02 -10.00 9.93
C THR A 463 -7.57 -9.66 10.27
N HIS A 464 -6.71 -10.64 10.03
CA HIS A 464 -5.26 -10.51 9.91
C HIS A 464 -4.78 -11.47 8.83
N HIS A 465 -3.54 -11.27 8.38
CA HIS A 465 -3.03 -11.97 7.22
C HIS A 465 -2.84 -13.47 7.47
N THR A 466 -2.21 -13.81 8.59
CA THR A 466 -1.98 -15.21 8.96
C THR A 466 -3.24 -15.88 9.49
N PRO A 467 -3.48 -17.15 9.20
CA PRO A 467 -4.47 -17.93 9.92
C PRO A 467 -4.26 -17.90 11.45
N VAL A 468 -5.38 -17.71 12.19
CA VAL A 468 -5.42 -17.91 13.65
C VAL A 468 -4.99 -19.34 14.01
N PHE A 469 -5.42 -20.29 13.19
CA PHE A 469 -5.22 -21.72 13.39
C PHE A 469 -4.27 -22.29 12.34
N PRO A 470 -3.31 -23.14 12.74
CA PRO A 470 -2.58 -24.03 11.87
C PRO A 470 -3.41 -24.57 10.71
N ASN A 471 -3.14 -24.09 9.51
CA ASN A 471 -3.86 -24.53 8.33
C ASN A 471 -2.98 -24.59 7.08
N GLY A 472 -3.12 -25.68 6.32
CA GLY A 472 -2.49 -25.86 5.03
C GLY A 472 -0.98 -25.62 5.04
N GLY A 473 -0.52 -24.66 4.24
CA GLY A 473 0.90 -24.31 4.12
C GLY A 473 1.51 -23.67 5.36
N HIS A 474 0.69 -23.18 6.28
CA HIS A 474 1.12 -22.36 7.42
C HIS A 474 1.04 -23.07 8.79
N VAL A 475 0.85 -24.39 8.80
CA VAL A 475 0.81 -25.20 10.04
C VAL A 475 1.99 -24.95 10.99
N LYS A 476 3.14 -24.49 10.49
CA LYS A 476 4.38 -24.29 11.26
C LYS A 476 4.70 -22.84 11.63
N ASP A 477 3.94 -21.88 11.14
CA ASP A 477 4.24 -20.45 11.18
C ASP A 477 2.99 -19.54 11.20
N ASP A 478 1.81 -20.13 11.39
CA ASP A 478 0.59 -19.46 11.86
C ASP A 478 0.71 -19.00 13.31
N MET A 479 -0.30 -18.27 13.79
CA MET A 479 -0.33 -17.73 15.15
C MET A 479 0.09 -18.79 16.19
N TRP A 480 -0.51 -20.00 16.15
CA TRP A 480 -0.10 -21.16 16.96
C TRP A 480 0.77 -22.16 16.18
N TYR A 481 2.07 -21.91 16.12
CA TYR A 481 3.13 -22.75 15.55
C TYR A 481 3.00 -24.27 15.79
N ARG A 482 2.36 -25.03 14.89
CA ARG A 482 2.02 -26.46 15.06
C ARG A 482 1.14 -26.75 16.27
N GLY A 483 0.27 -25.82 16.62
CA GLY A 483 -0.53 -25.84 17.85
C GLY A 483 0.28 -25.46 19.10
N ASP A 484 1.58 -25.16 18.96
CA ASP A 484 2.42 -24.67 20.05
C ASP A 484 2.31 -23.15 20.17
N ASN A 485 1.92 -22.71 21.36
CA ASN A 485 1.91 -21.31 21.73
C ASN A 485 3.07 -21.01 22.70
N ALA A 486 4.23 -21.65 22.56
CA ALA A 486 5.47 -21.27 23.22
C ALA A 486 6.32 -20.25 22.43
N PRO A 487 6.31 -20.20 21.09
CA PRO A 487 7.07 -19.19 20.34
C PRO A 487 6.65 -17.76 20.65
N ARG A 488 7.63 -16.85 20.80
CA ARG A 488 7.42 -15.45 21.20
C ARG A 488 8.26 -14.48 20.38
N ALA A 489 7.79 -13.24 20.30
CA ALA A 489 8.65 -12.10 20.02
C ALA A 489 9.78 -12.00 21.06
N VAL A 490 10.91 -11.43 20.66
CA VAL A 490 12.08 -11.23 21.53
C VAL A 490 12.37 -9.74 21.61
N VAL A 491 12.29 -9.20 22.83
CA VAL A 491 12.66 -7.82 23.16
C VAL A 491 13.78 -7.89 24.18
N LYS A 492 14.92 -7.23 23.92
CA LYS A 492 16.06 -7.13 24.84
C LYS A 492 16.44 -8.46 25.52
N HIS A 493 16.85 -9.44 24.71
CA HIS A 493 17.28 -10.79 25.14
C HIS A 493 16.31 -11.57 26.05
N SER A 494 15.09 -11.07 26.24
CA SER A 494 14.07 -11.71 27.04
C SER A 494 12.93 -12.06 26.10
N ALA A 495 12.57 -13.34 26.04
CA ALA A 495 11.33 -13.73 25.39
C ALA A 495 10.17 -13.07 26.13
N ILE A 496 9.24 -12.44 25.40
CA ILE A 496 8.07 -11.80 26.01
C ILE A 496 7.25 -12.86 26.75
N LYS A 497 6.97 -12.60 28.03
CA LYS A 497 6.09 -13.47 28.83
C LYS A 497 4.64 -13.24 28.38
N PRO A 498 3.82 -14.29 28.27
CA PRO A 498 2.43 -14.12 27.86
C PRO A 498 1.65 -13.30 28.89
N VAL A 499 0.74 -12.43 28.45
CA VAL A 499 -0.40 -11.99 29.26
C VAL A 499 -1.32 -13.20 29.49
N PRO A 500 -1.35 -13.81 30.70
CA PRO A 500 -1.88 -15.16 30.87
C PRO A 500 -3.40 -15.30 30.69
N THR A 501 -4.16 -14.20 30.80
CA THR A 501 -5.63 -14.19 30.69
C THR A 501 -6.08 -14.15 29.23
N LEU A 502 -5.75 -13.10 28.46
CA LEU A 502 -6.19 -12.97 27.05
C LEU A 502 -5.82 -14.18 26.18
N ARG A 503 -4.56 -14.66 26.26
CA ARG A 503 -4.10 -15.77 25.41
C ARG A 503 -4.70 -17.11 25.86
N ARG A 504 -5.13 -17.22 27.12
CA ARG A 504 -5.84 -18.40 27.64
C ARG A 504 -7.30 -18.39 27.20
N ASP A 505 -7.95 -17.24 27.13
CA ASP A 505 -9.33 -17.11 26.65
C ASP A 505 -9.39 -17.37 25.14
N LEU A 506 -8.43 -16.83 24.37
CA LEU A 506 -8.26 -17.21 22.98
C LEU A 506 -8.07 -18.72 22.84
N ARG A 507 -7.24 -19.36 23.68
CA ARG A 507 -7.04 -20.83 23.69
C ARG A 507 -8.25 -21.63 24.20
N ALA A 508 -9.09 -21.06 25.06
CA ALA A 508 -10.29 -21.71 25.58
C ALA A 508 -11.36 -21.82 24.49
N THR A 509 -11.59 -20.74 23.72
CA THR A 509 -12.40 -20.76 22.49
C THR A 509 -11.91 -21.79 21.48
N ILE A 510 -10.62 -22.16 21.53
CA ILE A 510 -9.96 -23.10 20.61
C ILE A 510 -10.16 -24.56 21.02
N LYS A 511 -10.28 -24.87 22.32
CA LYS A 511 -10.53 -26.24 22.79
C LYS A 511 -11.89 -26.78 22.35
N ASP A 512 -12.85 -25.90 22.10
CA ASP A 512 -14.19 -26.27 21.63
C ASP A 512 -14.28 -26.38 20.09
N CYS A 513 -13.15 -26.24 19.37
CA CYS A 513 -13.09 -26.40 17.92
C CYS A 513 -12.86 -27.89 17.54
N PRO A 514 -13.83 -28.58 16.93
CA PRO A 514 -13.84 -30.05 16.77
C PRO A 514 -12.76 -30.63 15.83
N TYR A 515 -11.95 -29.77 15.19
CA TYR A 515 -10.91 -30.17 14.23
C TYR A 515 -9.52 -30.37 14.85
N MET A 516 -9.26 -29.88 16.07
CA MET A 516 -7.90 -29.92 16.64
C MET A 516 -7.62 -31.10 17.57
N ASP A 517 -8.63 -31.89 17.95
CA ASP A 517 -8.45 -33.02 18.89
C ASP A 517 -8.03 -34.33 18.20
N ARG A 518 -7.63 -34.28 16.93
CA ARG A 518 -7.06 -35.44 16.22
C ARG A 518 -5.56 -35.30 16.12
N ASP A 519 -4.89 -36.02 17.00
CA ASP A 519 -3.47 -36.39 16.96
C ASP A 519 -3.11 -36.91 15.54
N ASP A 520 -2.64 -36.01 14.67
CA ASP A 520 -2.24 -36.30 13.29
C ASP A 520 -0.82 -36.90 13.20
N SER A 521 -0.45 -37.69 14.21
CA SER A 521 0.78 -38.49 14.19
C SER A 521 0.57 -39.88 13.57
N ARG A 522 -0.67 -40.25 13.20
CA ARG A 522 -0.99 -41.55 12.58
C ARG A 522 -2.16 -41.46 11.60
N ARG A 523 -1.88 -41.17 10.32
CA ARG A 523 -2.38 -41.89 9.11
C ARG A 523 -2.00 -41.13 7.83
N GLY A 524 -1.56 -41.88 6.82
CA GLY A 524 -1.08 -41.34 5.55
C GLY A 524 -2.18 -40.77 4.64
N ASN A 525 -1.71 -39.99 3.66
CA ASN A 525 -2.38 -39.49 2.45
C ASN A 525 -3.90 -39.23 2.54
N PRO A 526 -4.35 -37.96 2.52
CA PRO A 526 -5.74 -37.67 2.20
C PRO A 526 -5.98 -37.92 0.70
N LEU A 527 -6.67 -39.02 0.40
CA LEU A 527 -7.38 -39.20 -0.86
C LEU A 527 -8.42 -38.08 -0.99
N TRP A 528 -8.26 -37.26 -2.03
CA TRP A 528 -9.31 -36.37 -2.51
C TRP A 528 -10.43 -37.21 -3.14
N LEU A 529 -11.62 -37.20 -2.54
CA LEU A 529 -12.84 -37.64 -3.20
C LEU A 529 -13.40 -36.48 -4.05
N PRO A 530 -13.80 -36.72 -5.31
CA PRO A 530 -14.42 -35.70 -6.13
C PRO A 530 -15.86 -35.46 -5.68
N LEU A 531 -16.25 -34.19 -5.61
CA LEU A 531 -17.64 -33.76 -5.45
C LEU A 531 -18.40 -34.05 -6.74
N THR A 532 -19.48 -34.83 -6.63
CA THR A 532 -20.60 -34.88 -7.58
C THR A 532 -21.57 -33.73 -7.34
#